data_AF-A0A530C134-F1
#
_entry.id   AF-A0A530C134-F1
#
_cell.length_a   1.000
_cell.length_b   1.000
_cell.length_c   1.000
_cell.angle_alpha   90.00
_cell.angle_beta   90.00
_cell.angle_gamma   90.00
#
_symmetry.space_group_name_H-M   'P 1'
#
loop_
_entity.id
_entity.type
_entity.pdbx_description
1 polymer ?
#
loop_
_entity_poly.entity_id
_entity_poly.type
_entity_poly.pdbx_seq_one_letter_code
_entity_poly.pdbx_strand_id
1 'polypeptide(L)' 'EWLVQLVAFLSVGIGILNLLPIPPLDGGHLLFYGVEAVIRRPVSERMMEMAYRTGLLLVLGFMGFVFWNDLFGC' A
#
# COMPACT_ATOMS: atom_id res chain seq x y z
N GLU A 1 27.09 10.68 -10.55
CA GLU A 1 27.14 9.40 -9.80
C GLU A 1 26.20 9.37 -8.58
N TRP A 2 26.41 10.18 -7.52
CA TRP A 2 25.61 10.09 -6.27
C TRP A 2 24.09 10.28 -6.45
N LEU A 3 23.70 11.27 -7.27
CA LEU A 3 22.28 11.55 -7.54
C LEU A 3 21.60 10.38 -8.24
N VAL A 4 22.29 9.73 -9.18
CA VAL A 4 21.74 8.56 -9.89
C VAL A 4 21.54 7.40 -8.92
N GLN A 5 22.49 7.19 -8.01
CA GLN A 5 22.41 6.15 -6.99
C GLN A 5 21.30 6.42 -5.96
N LEU A 6 21.13 7.67 -5.52
CA LEU A 6 20.04 8.08 -4.63
C LEU A 6 18.67 7.87 -5.32
N VAL A 7 18.52 8.37 -6.54
CA VAL A 7 17.26 8.23 -7.30
C VAL A 7 16.95 6.76 -7.55
N ALA A 8 17.95 5.94 -7.89
CA ALA A 8 17.76 4.50 -8.06
C ALA A 8 17.28 3.83 -6.76
N PHE A 9 17.91 4.13 -5.61
CA PHE A 9 17.50 3.59 -4.32
C PHE A 9 16.08 4.02 -3.93
N LEU A 10 15.75 5.30 -4.10
CA LEU A 10 14.40 5.82 -3.83
C LEU A 10 13.37 5.16 -4.75
N SER A 11 13.63 5.08 -6.06
CA SER A 11 12.74 4.42 -7.02
C SER A 11 12.50 2.96 -6.69
N VAL A 12 13.55 2.21 -6.36
CA VAL A 12 13.41 0.79 -5.98
C VAL A 12 12.63 0.67 -4.67
N GLY A 13 12.90 1.52 -3.67
CA GLY A 13 12.16 1.54 -2.42
C GLY A 13 10.66 1.81 -2.62
N ILE A 14 10.31 2.85 -3.39
CA ILE A 14 8.93 3.20 -3.70
C ILE A 14 8.27 2.09 -4.54
N GLY A 15 8.98 1.53 -5.51
CA GLY A 15 8.48 0.42 -6.33
C GLY A 15 8.15 -0.83 -5.50
N ILE A 16 9.01 -1.20 -4.56
CA ILE A 16 8.76 -2.33 -3.64
C ILE A 16 7.56 -2.02 -2.74
N LEU A 17 7.48 -0.82 -2.17
CA LEU A 17 6.35 -0.42 -1.33
C LEU A 17 5.03 -0.47 -2.10
N ASN A 18 4.98 0.01 -3.35
CA ASN A 18 3.79 -0.05 -4.20
C ASN A 18 3.38 -1.47 -4.58
N LEU A 19 4.31 -2.43 -4.63
CA LEU A 19 4.00 -3.84 -4.88
C LEU A 19 3.46 -4.57 -3.64
N LEU A 20 3.51 -3.96 -2.46
CA LEU A 20 2.99 -4.57 -1.23
C LEU A 20 1.47 -4.79 -1.30
N PRO A 21 0.97 -5.80 -0.58
CA PRO A 21 -0.43 -6.21 -0.55
C PRO A 21 -1.34 -5.22 0.21
N ILE A 22 -1.24 -3.92 -0.06
CA ILE A 22 -1.95 -2.86 0.66
C ILE A 22 -3.03 -2.31 -0.26
N PRO A 23 -4.33 -2.37 0.10
CA PRO A 23 -5.44 -2.01 -0.79
C PRO A 23 -5.28 -0.65 -1.48
N PRO A 24 -4.94 0.47 -0.80
CA PRO A 24 -4.72 1.75 -1.48
C PRO A 24 -3.51 1.82 -2.44
N LEU A 25 -2.63 0.80 -2.50
CA LEU A 25 -1.44 0.76 -3.35
C LEU A 25 -1.67 -0.19 -4.55
N ASP A 26 -0.89 -0.03 -5.62
CA ASP A 26 -1.01 -0.81 -6.87
C ASP A 26 -0.91 -2.34 -6.65
N GLY A 27 -0.13 -2.77 -5.66
CA GLY A 27 0.02 -4.15 -5.23
C GLY A 27 -1.27 -4.74 -4.63
N GLY A 28 -2.15 -3.91 -4.08
CA GLY A 28 -3.49 -4.31 -3.65
C GLY A 28 -4.34 -4.81 -4.82
N HIS A 29 -4.31 -4.10 -5.96
CA HIS A 29 -4.98 -4.53 -7.20
C HIS A 29 -4.41 -5.86 -7.71
N LEU A 30 -3.09 -5.99 -7.75
CA LEU A 30 -2.41 -7.23 -8.13
C LEU A 30 -2.84 -8.42 -7.26
N LEU A 31 -3.09 -8.18 -5.98
CA LEU A 31 -3.56 -9.20 -5.06
C LEU A 31 -4.99 -9.62 -5.36
N PHE A 32 -5.88 -8.67 -5.64
CA PHE A 32 -7.24 -8.99 -6.09
C PHE A 32 -7.21 -9.81 -7.38
N TYR A 33 -6.38 -9.44 -8.36
CA TYR A 33 -6.21 -10.24 -9.57
C TYR A 33 -5.63 -11.63 -9.32
N GLY A 34 -4.68 -11.76 -8.39
CA GLY A 34 -4.15 -13.06 -7.97
C GLY A 34 -5.23 -13.94 -7.33
N VAL A 35 -6.05 -13.34 -6.46
CA VAL A 35 -7.19 -14.01 -5.82
C VAL A 35 -8.24 -14.40 -6.86
N GLU A 36 -8.55 -13.54 -7.82
CA GLU A 36 -9.46 -13.84 -8.93
C GLU A 36 -8.91 -14.95 -9.83
N ALA A 37 -7.61 -15.00 -10.08
CA ALA A 37 -6.98 -16.07 -10.86
C ALA A 37 -7.10 -17.44 -10.16
N VAL A 38 -7.00 -17.46 -8.83
CA VAL A 38 -7.16 -18.68 -8.01
C VAL A 38 -8.63 -19.08 -7.89
N ILE A 39 -9.52 -18.14 -7.58
CA ILE A 39 -10.95 -18.38 -7.33
C ILE A 39 -11.73 -18.52 -8.65
N ARG A 40 -11.17 -18.07 -9.79
CA ARG A 40 -11.78 -18.01 -11.13
C ARG A 40 -13.14 -17.31 -11.16
N ARG A 41 -13.40 -16.43 -10.20
CA ARG A 41 -14.61 -15.61 -10.12
C ARG A 41 -14.22 -14.18 -9.76
N PRO A 42 -14.93 -13.17 -10.30
CA PRO A 42 -14.65 -11.79 -9.99
C PRO A 42 -14.91 -11.52 -8.51
N VAL A 43 -14.01 -10.74 -7.88
CA VAL A 43 -14.20 -10.24 -6.53
C VAL A 43 -15.34 -9.21 -6.56
N SER A 44 -16.28 -9.32 -5.63
CA SER A 44 -17.42 -8.40 -5.60
C SER A 44 -16.97 -6.95 -5.34
N GLU A 45 -17.56 -5.99 -6.07
CA GLU A 45 -17.26 -4.56 -5.91
C GLU A 45 -17.35 -4.07 -4.46
N ARG A 46 -18.35 -4.55 -3.70
CA ARG A 46 -18.51 -4.24 -2.27
C ARG A 46 -17.32 -4.68 -1.42
N MET A 47 -16.75 -5.85 -1.71
CA MET A 47 -15.58 -6.37 -0.98
C MET A 47 -14.35 -5.51 -1.30
N MET A 48 -14.18 -5.13 -2.56
CA MET A 48 -13.11 -4.25 -2.99
C MET A 48 -13.24 -2.88 -2.31
N GLU A 49 -14.41 -2.25 -2.37
CA GLU A 49 -14.69 -0.96 -1.71
C GLU A 49 -14.42 -1.01 -0.20
N MET A 50 -14.87 -2.07 0.49
CA MET A 50 -14.60 -2.27 1.91
C MET A 50 -13.11 -2.44 2.20
N ALA A 51 -12.38 -3.20 1.37
CA ALA A 51 -10.93 -3.37 1.53
C ALA A 51 -10.17 -2.06 1.30
N TYR A 52 -10.54 -1.27 0.29
CA TYR A 52 -9.99 0.07 0.04
C TYR A 52 -10.22 1.01 1.21
N ARG A 53 -11.46 1.09 1.69
CA ARG A 53 -11.83 1.97 2.79
C ARG A 53 -11.13 1.58 4.08
N THR A 54 -11.04 0.28 4.38
CA THR A 54 -10.34 -0.23 5.55
C THR A 54 -8.84 0.01 5.46
N GLY A 55 -8.25 -0.26 4.30
CA GLY A 55 -6.82 -0.01 4.04
C GLY A 55 -6.46 1.48 4.17
N LEU A 56 -7.30 2.37 3.64
CA LEU A 56 -7.11 3.82 3.76
C LEU A 56 -7.19 4.27 5.24
N LEU A 57 -8.18 3.81 5.99
CA LEU A 57 -8.33 4.14 7.41
C LEU A 57 -7.13 3.64 8.24
N LEU A 58 -6.61 2.45 7.93
CA LEU A 58 -5.41 1.92 8.58
C LEU A 58 -4.17 2.78 8.29
N VAL A 59 -3.96 3.17 7.03
CA VAL A 59 -2.84 4.03 6.64
C VAL A 59 -2.95 5.40 7.31
N LEU A 60 -4.14 6.02 7.30
CA LEU A 60 -4.37 7.30 7.96
C LEU A 60 -4.18 7.20 9.49
N GLY A 61 -4.65 6.12 10.10
CA GLY A 61 -4.45 5.85 11.52
C GLY A 61 -2.97 5.67 11.87
N PHE A 62 -2.23 4.92 11.06
CA PHE A 62 -0.78 4.73 11.22
C PHE A 62 -0.03 6.05 11.02
N MET A 63 -0.40 6.84 10.01
CA MET A 63 0.17 8.17 9.79
C MET A 63 -0.08 9.10 10.97
N GLY A 64 -1.29 9.09 11.54
CA GLY A 64 -1.60 9.84 12.77
C GLY A 64 -0.81 9.36 13.98
N PHE A 65 -0.63 8.04 14.13
CA PHE A 65 0.19 7.46 15.18
C PHE A 65 1.66 7.85 15.08
N VAL A 66 2.25 7.75 13.88
CA VAL A 66 3.64 8.17 13.63
C VAL A 66 3.78 9.67 13.85
N PHE A 67 2.85 10.47 13.35
CA PHE A 67 2.87 11.92 13.56
C PHE A 67 2.80 12.28 15.05
N TRP A 68 1.96 11.60 15.84
CA TRP A 68 1.91 11.76 17.28
C TRP A 68 3.23 11.35 17.94
N ASN A 69 3.81 10.23 17.52
CA ASN A 69 5.11 9.77 18.00
C ASN A 69 6.21 10.79 17.69
N ASP A 70 6.25 11.35 16.48
CA ASP A 70 7.25 12.36 16.12
C ASP A 70 7.06 13.68 16.87
N LEU A 71 5.82 14.05 17.23
CA LEU A 71 5.53 15.31 17.94
C LEU A 71 5.79 15.24 19.44
N PHE A 72 5.51 14.09 20.05
CA PHE A 72 5.57 13.89 21.51
C PHE A 72 6.71 12.97 21.95
N GLY A 73 7.30 12.22 21.04
CA GLY A 73 8.54 11.47 21.24
C GLY A 73 9.68 12.46 21.36
N CYS A 74 10.26 12.50 22.57
CA CYS A 74 11.47 13.27 22.85
C CYS A 74 12.69 12.72 22.13
#